data_AF-A0AA94HDB0-F1
#
_entry.id   AF-A0AA94HDB0-F1
#
_cell.length_a   1.000
_cell.length_b   1.000
_cell.length_c   1.000
_cell.angle_alpha   90.00
_cell.angle_beta   90.00
_cell.angle_gamma   90.00
#
_symmetry.space_group_name_H-M   'P 1'
#
loop_
_entity.id
_entity.type
_entity.pdbx_description
1 polymer ?
#
loop_
_entity_poly.entity_id
_entity_poly.type
_entity_poly.pdbx_seq_one_letter_code
_entity_poly.pdbx_strand_id
1 'polypeptide(L)' 'MFDISRMNLMWISFYSIGAMALAAVLIYVARYVVKNRFLSIFISLVAWILLIAAFLLMIPVLGGSTHA' A
#
# COMPACT_ATOMS: atom_id res chain seq x y z
N MET A 1 -9.32 20.66 8.76
CA MET A 1 -7.90 20.29 8.78
C MET A 1 -7.75 19.22 9.84
N PHE A 2 -7.43 17.98 9.45
CA PHE A 2 -7.29 16.88 10.40
C PHE A 2 -6.10 17.20 11.32
N ASP A 3 -6.31 17.25 12.63
CA ASP A 3 -5.25 17.49 13.63
C ASP A 3 -4.42 16.20 13.79
N ILE A 4 -3.59 15.92 12.79
CA ILE A 4 -2.73 14.75 12.72
C ILE A 4 -1.32 15.23 13.05
N SER A 5 -0.80 14.77 14.19
CA SER A 5 0.58 15.05 14.57
C SER A 5 1.56 14.62 13.47
N ARG A 6 2.63 15.41 13.25
CA ARG A 6 3.67 15.16 12.24
C ARG A 6 4.27 13.75 12.35
N MET A 7 4.37 13.24 13.57
CA MET A 7 4.80 11.86 13.83
C MET A 7 3.83 10.86 13.18
N ASN A 8 2.53 11.04 13.33
CA ASN A 8 1.53 10.16 12.74
C ASN A 8 1.55 10.21 11.19
N LEU A 9 1.75 11.39 10.59
CA LEU A 9 1.93 11.51 9.12
C LEU A 9 3.14 10.71 8.62
N MET A 10 4.23 10.69 9.38
CA MET A 10 5.42 9.88 9.07
C MET A 10 5.08 8.38 9.13
N TRP A 11 4.42 7.93 10.20
CA TRP A 11 4.00 6.54 10.35
C TRP A 11 3.05 6.09 9.23
N ILE A 12 2.07 6.91 8.83
CA ILE A 12 1.20 6.63 7.68
C ILE A 12 2.03 6.45 6.39
N SER A 13 3.07 7.26 6.19
CA SER A 13 3.96 7.13 5.03
C SER A 13 4.73 5.81 5.05
N PHE A 14 5.20 5.38 6.21
CA PHE A 14 5.82 4.06 6.39
C PHE A 14 4.85 2.91 6.09
N TYR A 15 3.61 2.99 6.56
CA TYR A 15 2.58 2.00 6.24
C TYR A 15 2.28 1.95 4.73
N SER A 16 2.25 3.10 4.04
CA SER A 16 2.01 3.18 2.59
C SER A 16 3.15 2.55 1.78
N ILE A 17 4.42 2.90 2.08
CA ILE A 17 5.58 2.29 1.41
C ILE A 17 5.69 0.80 1.73
N GLY A 18 5.44 0.41 2.97
CA GLY A 18 5.40 -1.00 3.37
C GLY A 18 4.35 -1.79 2.61
N ALA A 19 3.14 -1.24 2.46
CA ALA A 19 2.06 -1.86 1.69
C ALA A 19 2.40 -1.98 0.19
N MET A 20 3.05 -0.97 -0.41
CA MET A 20 3.52 -1.03 -1.79
C MET A 20 4.61 -2.09 -2.00
N ALA A 21 5.58 -2.16 -1.09
CA ALA A 21 6.64 -3.16 -1.15
C ALA A 21 6.06 -4.58 -1.00
N LEU A 22 5.12 -4.77 -0.07
CA LEU A 22 4.44 -6.04 0.15
C LEU A 22 3.60 -6.43 -1.07
N ALA A 23 2.89 -5.49 -1.69
CA ALA A 23 2.17 -5.72 -2.93
C ALA A 23 3.10 -6.14 -4.08
N ALA A 24 4.26 -5.52 -4.23
CA ALA A 24 5.26 -5.90 -5.23
C ALA A 24 5.75 -7.35 -5.03
N VAL A 25 6.01 -7.74 -3.78
CA VAL A 25 6.38 -9.12 -3.44
C VAL A 25 5.25 -10.10 -3.74
N LEU A 26 4.00 -9.77 -3.39
CA LEU A 26 2.85 -10.63 -3.69
C LEU A 26 2.64 -10.80 -5.20
N ILE A 27 2.81 -9.75 -5.99
CA ILE A 27 2.71 -9.82 -7.46
C ILE A 27 3.83 -10.70 -8.01
N TYR A 28 5.05 -10.59 -7.47
CA TYR A 28 6.17 -11.45 -7.85
C TYR A 28 5.85 -12.93 -7.56
N VAL A 29 5.38 -13.23 -6.35
CA VAL A 29 4.99 -14.59 -5.95
C VAL A 29 3.86 -15.11 -6.85
N ALA A 30 2.84 -14.29 -7.11
CA ALA A 30 1.72 -14.66 -7.97
C ALA A 30 2.15 -15.01 -9.41
N ARG A 31 3.15 -14.31 -9.97
CA ARG A 31 3.59 -14.50 -11.36
C ARG A 31 4.64 -15.59 -11.53
N TYR A 32 5.58 -15.73 -10.59
CA TYR A 32 6.78 -16.53 -10.78
C TYR A 32 6.84 -17.79 -9.92
N VAL A 33 6.23 -17.76 -8.73
CA VAL A 33 6.28 -18.90 -7.79
C VAL A 33 5.04 -19.78 -7.93
N VAL A 34 3.88 -19.18 -8.18
CA VAL A 34 2.60 -19.89 -8.21
C VAL A 34 2.30 -20.42 -9.62
N LYS A 35 2.43 -21.74 -9.78
CA LYS A 35 2.15 -22.44 -11.04
C LYS A 35 0.65 -22.60 -11.33
N ASN A 36 -0.21 -22.53 -10.30
CA ASN A 36 -1.65 -22.69 -10.43
C ASN A 36 -2.33 -21.35 -10.76
N ARG A 37 -3.01 -21.30 -11.92
CA ARG A 37 -3.62 -20.07 -12.45
C ARG A 37 -4.69 -19.49 -11.52
N PHE A 38 -5.49 -20.33 -10.87
CA PHE A 38 -6.53 -19.84 -9.93
C PHE A 38 -5.92 -19.15 -8.71
N LEU A 39 -4.89 -19.76 -8.10
CA LEU A 39 -4.24 -19.20 -6.91
C LEU A 39 -3.46 -17.92 -7.25
N SER A 40 -2.84 -17.86 -8.42
CA SER A 40 -2.17 -16.65 -8.94
C SER A 40 -3.13 -15.46 -9.07
N ILE A 41 -4.37 -15.70 -9.54
CA ILE A 41 -5.41 -14.68 -9.64
C ILE A 41 -5.79 -14.16 -8.25
N PHE A 42 -6.03 -15.05 -7.28
CA PHE A 42 -6.36 -14.65 -5.91
C PHE A 42 -5.26 -13.81 -5.25
N ILE A 43 -4.00 -14.21 -5.37
CA ILE A 43 -2.87 -13.47 -4.79
C ILE A 43 -2.69 -12.13 -5.48
N SER A 44 -2.87 -12.08 -6.80
CA SER A 44 -2.85 -10.82 -7.55
C SER A 44 -3.98 -9.88 -7.11
N LEU A 45 -5.16 -10.41 -6.82
CA LEU A 45 -6.30 -9.65 -6.29
C LEU A 45 -5.96 -9.01 -4.94
N VAL A 46 -5.36 -9.77 -4.03
CA VAL A 46 -4.92 -9.26 -2.72
C VAL A 46 -3.85 -8.17 -2.89
N ALA A 47 -2.90 -8.35 -3.82
CA ALA A 47 -1.90 -7.34 -4.09
C ALA A 47 -2.49 -6.05 -4.66
N TRP A 48 -3.51 -6.14 -5.51
CA TRP A 48 -4.24 -4.98 -6.03
C TRP A 48 -4.98 -4.23 -4.91
N ILE A 49 -5.62 -4.94 -3.98
CA ILE A 49 -6.27 -4.33 -2.82
C ILE A 49 -5.23 -3.59 -1.95
N LEU A 50 -4.05 -4.20 -1.75
CA LEU A 50 -2.94 -3.57 -1.02
C LEU A 50 -2.43 -2.30 -1.71
N LEU A 51 -2.32 -2.29 -3.04
CA LEU A 51 -1.94 -1.07 -3.79
C LEU A 51 -2.98 0.03 -3.63
N ILE A 52 -4.28 -0.31 -3.70
CA ILE A 52 -5.36 0.66 -3.49
C ILE A 52 -5.31 1.20 -2.06
N ALA A 53 -5.11 0.34 -1.06
CA ALA A 53 -4.97 0.76 0.33
C ALA A 53 -3.76 1.68 0.53
N ALA A 54 -2.61 1.36 -0.07
CA ALA A 54 -1.41 2.20 -0.02
C ALA A 54 -1.63 3.57 -0.65
N PHE A 55 -2.39 3.62 -1.76
CA PHE A 55 -2.79 4.86 -2.42
C PHE A 55 -3.73 5.70 -1.55
N LEU A 56 -4.73 5.08 -0.91
CA LEU A 56 -5.64 5.80 -0.01
C LEU A 56 -4.91 6.35 1.23
N LEU A 57 -3.91 5.62 1.75
CA LEU A 57 -3.07 6.07 2.86
C LEU A 57 -2.23 7.30 2.51
N MET A 58 -2.00 7.63 1.23
CA MET A 58 -1.31 8.85 0.82
C MET A 58 -2.20 10.10 0.91
N ILE A 59 -3.52 9.97 0.90
CA ILE A 59 -4.44 11.12 0.92
C ILE A 59 -4.24 12.02 2.16
N PRO A 60 -4.15 11.48 3.39
CA PRO A 60 -3.87 12.29 4.57
C PRO A 60 -2.47 12.92 4.57
N VAL A 61 -1.49 12.25 3.96
CA VAL A 61 -0.09 12.74 3.86
C VAL A 61 -0.01 13.98 2.97
N LEU A 62 -0.72 13.96 1.84
CA LEU A 62 -0.78 15.08 0.89
C LEU A 62 -1.61 16.26 1.44
N GLY A 63 -2.67 15.99 2.21
CA GLY A 63 -3.50 17.04 2.82
C GLY A 63 -2.92 17.65 4.11
N GLY A 64 -2.09 16.91 4.85
CA GLY A 64 -1.47 17.35 6.10
C GLY A 64 -0.22 18.21 5.96
N SER A 65 0.33 18.33 4.75
CA SER A 65 1.57 19.08 4.47
C SER A 65 1.35 20.57 4.14
N THR A 66 0.09 21.05 4.06
CA THR A 66 -0.26 22.42 3.62
C THR A 66 -0.02 23.54 4.66
N HIS A 67 0.67 23.23 5.76
CA HIS A 67 1.12 24.21 6.78
C HIS A 67 2.65 24.12 6.99
N ALA A 68 3.39 23.94 5.89
CA ALA A 68 4.84 24.15 5.84
C ALA A 68 5.15 25.57 5.37
#